data_AF-A0A915UWV8-F1
#
_entry.id   AF-A0A915UWV8-F1
#
_cell.length_a   1.000
_cell.length_b   1.000
_cell.length_c   1.000
_cell.angle_alpha   90.00
_cell.angle_beta   90.00
_cell.angle_gamma   90.00
#
_symmetry.space_group_name_H-M   'P 1'
#
loop_
_entity.id
_entity.type
_entity.pdbx_description
1 polymer ?
#
loop_
_entity_poly.entity_id
_entity_poly.type
_entity_poly.pdbx_seq_one_letter_code
_entity_poly.pdbx_strand_id
1 'polypeptide(L)'
;MAGDAFLGRWLVSEYVFDDSGAFVGVNRQQRILERLDNGRIRVTQRCRPDASLSHHAMAAFAGEWVFELAVEGRTRRYLGPDVLGSAMGWGEGATTGRGVWPRFGHNFVSWSVMAAPQRQLTGGRFFDAGACVAHIIGVGQTVAPEDNAELYPSLDLAARPETLAREWRGVRARFDAAGECLGEEPMARSHHPSGWREGEWPLTWAAQGARLSVVSAGLSAVGRRVGPALEIEGALADGAHISMLEVLDAATRTLVGIHRVFEAERLQRVAVIRLGAVLKKE
;
A
#
# COMPACT_ATOMS: atom_id res chain seq x y z
N MET A 1 9.15 24.78 4.92
CA MET A 1 8.30 23.59 5.12
C MET A 1 8.58 22.64 3.98
N ALA A 2 9.00 21.40 4.27
CA ALA A 2 9.09 20.37 3.24
C ALA A 2 7.70 20.23 2.59
N GLY A 3 7.64 20.21 1.26
CA GLY A 3 6.38 20.11 0.52
C GLY A 3 5.66 18.80 0.84
N ASP A 4 4.33 18.80 0.79
CA ASP A 4 3.55 17.56 0.87
C ASP A 4 3.93 16.68 -0.34
N ALA A 5 4.67 15.60 -0.08
CA ALA A 5 5.23 14.71 -1.10
C ALA A 5 4.19 14.08 -2.03
N PHE A 6 2.90 14.17 -1.69
CA PHE A 6 1.81 13.66 -2.52
C PHE A 6 1.25 14.71 -3.50
N LEU A 7 1.63 15.99 -3.40
CA LEU A 7 1.17 17.02 -4.32
C LEU A 7 1.71 16.83 -5.74
N GLY A 8 1.06 17.48 -6.71
CA GLY A 8 1.47 17.45 -8.11
C GLY A 8 0.67 16.46 -8.96
N ARG A 9 1.21 16.14 -10.14
CA ARG A 9 0.60 15.26 -11.13
C ARG A 9 1.23 13.89 -11.07
N TRP A 10 0.38 12.87 -11.06
CA TRP A 10 0.76 11.48 -10.93
C TRP A 10 0.13 10.65 -12.04
N LEU A 11 0.93 9.79 -12.66
CA LEU A 11 0.44 8.64 -13.43
C LEU A 11 0.45 7.42 -12.52
N VAL A 12 -0.67 6.72 -12.42
CA VAL A 12 -0.85 5.57 -11.53
C VAL A 12 -1.37 4.38 -12.32
N SER A 13 -0.76 3.22 -12.13
CA SER A 13 -1.32 1.94 -12.55
C SER A 13 -1.80 1.19 -11.32
N GLU A 14 -3.10 0.91 -11.27
CA GLU A 14 -3.73 0.10 -10.21
C GLU A 14 -4.08 -1.28 -10.76
N TYR A 15 -3.37 -2.30 -10.29
CA TYR A 15 -3.63 -3.69 -10.63
C TYR A 15 -4.74 -4.23 -9.73
N VAL A 16 -5.80 -4.72 -10.36
CA VAL A 16 -7.01 -5.21 -9.69
C VAL A 16 -6.95 -6.73 -9.61
N PHE A 17 -7.19 -7.24 -8.41
CA PHE A 17 -7.28 -8.66 -8.10
C PHE A 17 -8.63 -8.95 -7.46
N ASP A 18 -9.13 -10.17 -7.68
CA ASP A 18 -10.29 -10.68 -6.96
C ASP A 18 -9.91 -11.13 -5.52
N ASP A 19 -10.89 -11.62 -4.75
CA ASP A 19 -10.64 -12.07 -3.37
C ASP A 19 -9.76 -13.33 -3.28
N SER A 20 -9.70 -14.12 -4.35
CA SER A 20 -8.76 -15.26 -4.43
C SER A 20 -7.31 -14.81 -4.67
N GLY A 21 -7.12 -13.54 -5.05
CA GLY A 21 -5.83 -12.97 -5.42
C GLY A 21 -5.49 -13.16 -6.90
N ALA A 22 -6.46 -13.58 -7.73
CA ALA A 22 -6.27 -13.70 -9.17
C ALA A 22 -6.34 -12.32 -9.83
N PHE A 23 -5.45 -12.08 -10.80
CA PHE A 23 -5.39 -10.82 -11.52
C PHE A 23 -6.56 -10.68 -12.49
N VAL A 24 -7.23 -9.52 -12.47
CA VAL A 24 -8.42 -9.23 -13.30
C VAL A 24 -8.13 -8.19 -14.37
N GLY A 25 -7.39 -7.13 -14.05
CA GLY A 25 -7.10 -6.05 -14.99
C GLY A 25 -6.39 -4.86 -14.35
N VAL A 26 -6.15 -3.81 -15.14
CA VAL A 26 -5.51 -2.57 -14.66
C VAL A 26 -6.47 -1.40 -14.78
N ASN A 27 -6.52 -0.55 -13.76
CA ASN A 27 -7.10 0.78 -13.85
C ASN A 27 -5.97 1.83 -13.90
N ARG A 28 -5.84 2.50 -15.04
CA ARG A 28 -4.85 3.57 -15.22
C ARG A 28 -5.46 4.90 -14.79
N GLN A 29 -4.75 5.63 -13.92
CA GLN A 29 -5.24 6.89 -13.39
C GLN A 29 -4.26 8.04 -13.59
N GLN A 30 -4.76 9.19 -14.03
CA GLN A 30 -4.06 10.46 -13.83
C GLN A 30 -4.61 11.10 -12.57
N ARG A 31 -3.75 11.38 -11.59
CA ARG A 31 -4.14 11.99 -10.32
C ARG A 31 -3.44 13.33 -10.16
N ILE A 32 -4.21 14.39 -9.99
CA ILE A 32 -3.73 15.75 -9.85
C ILE A 32 -4.10 16.23 -8.44
N LEU A 33 -3.10 16.66 -7.67
CA LEU A 33 -3.28 17.18 -6.31
C LEU A 33 -2.79 18.63 -6.25
N GLU A 34 -3.73 19.54 -5.99
CA GLU A 34 -3.50 20.98 -6.03
C GLU A 34 -3.88 21.60 -4.68
N ARG A 35 -3.00 22.42 -4.12
CA ARG A 35 -3.32 23.20 -2.92
C ARG A 35 -4.22 24.37 -3.31
N LEU A 36 -5.32 24.52 -2.58
CA LEU A 36 -6.26 25.63 -2.71
C LEU A 36 -5.90 26.76 -1.74
N ASP A 37 -6.38 27.97 -2.03
CA ASP A 37 -6.15 29.17 -1.21
C ASP A 37 -6.66 29.03 0.23
N ASN A 38 -7.69 28.20 0.44
CA ASN A 38 -8.25 27.88 1.75
C ASN A 38 -7.45 26.82 2.54
N GLY A 39 -6.27 26.42 2.04
CA GLY A 39 -5.38 25.43 2.66
C GLY A 39 -5.75 23.96 2.38
N ARG A 40 -6.92 23.68 1.76
CA ARG A 40 -7.31 22.33 1.34
C ARG A 40 -6.51 21.87 0.14
N ILE A 41 -6.63 20.58 -0.19
CA ILE A 41 -6.07 20.00 -1.41
C ILE A 41 -7.22 19.52 -2.28
N ARG A 42 -7.33 20.01 -3.52
CA ARG A 42 -8.21 19.41 -4.52
C ARG A 42 -7.51 18.20 -5.12
N VAL A 43 -8.24 17.10 -5.23
CA VAL A 43 -7.81 15.88 -5.91
C VAL A 43 -8.71 15.68 -7.12
N THR A 44 -8.10 15.61 -8.30
CA THR A 44 -8.76 15.22 -9.54
C THR A 44 -8.20 13.88 -9.98
N GLN A 45 -9.05 12.87 -10.10
CA GLN A 45 -8.70 11.53 -10.58
C GLN A 45 -9.36 11.27 -11.92
N ARG A 46 -8.57 10.97 -12.95
CA ARG A 46 -9.05 10.54 -14.27
C ARG A 46 -8.69 9.09 -14.47
N CYS A 47 -9.68 8.22 -14.42
CA CYS A 47 -9.51 6.78 -14.38
C CYS A 47 -9.92 6.16 -15.72
N ARG A 48 -9.12 5.20 -16.17
CA ARG A 48 -9.29 4.43 -17.40
C ARG A 48 -9.10 2.94 -17.09
N PRO A 49 -10.17 2.26 -16.62
CA PRO A 49 -10.16 0.80 -16.47
C PRO A 49 -9.92 0.10 -17.81
N ASP A 50 -9.12 -0.96 -17.81
CA ASP A 50 -8.95 -1.84 -18.97
C ASP A 50 -10.27 -2.56 -19.31
N ALA A 51 -10.40 -2.98 -20.57
CA ALA A 51 -11.60 -3.68 -21.06
C ALA A 51 -11.94 -4.96 -20.27
N SER A 52 -10.93 -5.63 -19.69
CA SER A 52 -11.14 -6.82 -18.83
C SER A 52 -11.91 -6.52 -17.55
N LEU A 53 -11.97 -5.25 -17.13
CA LEU A 53 -12.73 -4.80 -15.97
C LEU A 53 -14.19 -4.47 -16.30
N SER A 54 -14.64 -4.57 -17.56
CA SER A 54 -15.98 -4.13 -18.00
C SER A 54 -17.16 -4.70 -17.19
N HIS A 55 -17.01 -5.91 -16.65
CA HIS A 55 -18.02 -6.56 -15.80
C HIS A 55 -17.62 -6.63 -14.31
N HIS A 56 -16.53 -5.96 -13.94
CA HIS A 56 -16.01 -5.92 -12.58
C HIS A 56 -16.50 -4.68 -11.84
N ALA A 57 -16.58 -4.72 -10.50
CA ALA A 57 -16.99 -3.58 -9.67
C ALA A 57 -16.15 -2.31 -9.95
N MET A 58 -14.87 -2.51 -10.29
CA MET A 58 -13.95 -1.41 -10.61
C MET A 58 -14.21 -0.73 -11.97
N ALA A 59 -15.11 -1.26 -12.82
CA ALA A 59 -15.52 -0.60 -14.06
C ALA A 59 -16.12 0.79 -13.79
N ALA A 60 -16.85 0.93 -12.68
CA ALA A 60 -17.60 2.13 -12.33
C ALA A 60 -16.69 3.35 -12.10
N PHE A 61 -15.40 3.12 -11.86
CA PHE A 61 -14.41 4.18 -11.71
C PHE A 61 -14.06 4.85 -13.05
N ALA A 62 -14.52 4.37 -14.21
CA ALA A 62 -14.25 5.04 -15.48
C ALA A 62 -14.76 6.50 -15.49
N GLY A 63 -13.88 7.45 -15.83
CA GLY A 63 -14.23 8.86 -15.92
C GLY A 63 -13.35 9.76 -15.05
N GLU A 64 -13.89 10.92 -14.67
CA GLU A 64 -13.22 11.92 -13.84
C GLU A 64 -13.96 12.09 -12.50
N TRP A 65 -13.20 12.12 -11.40
CA TRP A 65 -13.68 12.26 -10.04
C TRP A 65 -12.96 13.40 -9.35
N VAL A 66 -13.69 14.27 -8.65
CA VAL A 66 -13.11 15.45 -8.01
C VAL A 66 -13.60 15.55 -6.57
N PHE A 67 -12.67 15.61 -5.63
CA PHE A 67 -12.96 15.82 -4.21
C PHE A 67 -11.87 16.65 -3.55
N GLU A 68 -12.14 17.12 -2.34
CA GLU A 68 -11.19 17.89 -1.55
C GLU A 68 -10.66 17.07 -0.37
N LEU A 69 -9.47 17.42 0.09
CA LEU A 69 -8.90 16.94 1.33
C LEU A 69 -8.74 18.12 2.30
N ALA A 70 -9.31 17.99 3.49
CA ALA A 70 -8.89 18.82 4.62
C ALA A 70 -7.72 18.14 5.33
N VAL A 71 -6.63 18.88 5.55
CA VAL A 71 -5.45 18.40 6.26
C VAL A 71 -5.48 18.93 7.69
N GLU A 72 -5.68 18.03 8.65
CA GLU A 72 -5.83 18.30 10.07
C GLU A 72 -4.73 17.54 10.83
N GLY A 73 -3.56 18.19 10.98
CA GLY A 73 -2.36 17.54 11.50
C GLY A 73 -1.93 16.38 10.61
N ARG A 74 -1.95 15.15 11.14
CA ARG A 74 -1.63 13.91 10.39
C ARG A 74 -2.82 13.31 9.66
N THR A 75 -4.02 13.82 9.93
CA THR A 75 -5.24 13.29 9.32
C THR A 75 -5.56 14.05 8.04
N ARG A 76 -5.89 13.31 6.98
CA ARG A 76 -6.49 13.84 5.75
C ARG A 76 -7.93 13.40 5.72
N ARG A 77 -8.88 14.33 5.69
CA ARG A 77 -10.31 14.02 5.58
C ARG A 77 -10.75 14.17 4.13
N TYR A 78 -11.33 13.12 3.57
CA TYR A 78 -11.93 13.18 2.24
C TYR A 78 -13.27 13.91 2.33
N LEU A 79 -13.39 15.01 1.58
CA LEU A 79 -14.54 15.90 1.55
C LEU A 79 -15.05 15.98 0.11
N GLY A 80 -16.11 15.24 -0.20
CA GLY A 80 -16.75 15.32 -1.50
C GLY A 80 -17.91 14.32 -1.63
N PRO A 81 -18.81 14.53 -2.61
CA PRO A 81 -19.88 13.57 -2.88
C PRO A 81 -19.33 12.22 -3.39
N ASP A 82 -18.16 12.24 -4.03
CA ASP A 82 -17.56 11.04 -4.62
C ASP A 82 -16.81 10.20 -3.58
N VAL A 83 -16.17 10.83 -2.57
CA VAL A 83 -15.39 10.15 -1.53
C VAL A 83 -15.60 10.79 -0.17
N LEU A 84 -15.94 9.95 0.81
CA LEU A 84 -16.02 10.33 2.22
C LEU A 84 -15.14 9.40 3.06
N GLY A 85 -14.39 9.94 4.01
CA GLY A 85 -13.57 9.14 4.91
C GLY A 85 -12.38 9.89 5.49
N SER A 86 -11.36 9.15 5.89
CA SER A 86 -10.11 9.73 6.36
C SER A 86 -8.89 8.85 6.07
N ALA A 87 -7.72 9.48 6.04
CA ALA A 87 -6.42 8.82 6.05
C ALA A 87 -5.53 9.37 7.16
N MET A 88 -4.79 8.49 7.82
CA MET A 88 -3.79 8.81 8.83
C MET A 88 -2.40 8.71 8.21
N GLY A 89 -1.56 9.72 8.46
CA GLY A 89 -0.15 9.72 8.09
C GLY A 89 0.75 9.04 9.13
N TRP A 90 1.68 8.21 8.66
CA TRP A 90 2.66 7.47 9.45
C TRP A 90 4.07 7.94 9.10
N GLY A 91 4.38 9.18 9.49
CA GLY A 91 5.61 9.87 9.10
C GLY A 91 5.59 10.31 7.64
N GLU A 92 6.78 10.64 7.11
CA GLU A 92 6.91 11.14 5.76
C GLU A 92 6.56 10.07 4.72
N GLY A 93 5.68 10.43 3.79
CA GLY A 93 5.36 9.63 2.62
C GLY A 93 4.68 8.29 2.93
N ALA A 94 4.05 8.08 4.09
CA ALA A 94 3.26 6.87 4.35
C ALA A 94 1.89 7.21 4.94
N THR A 95 0.84 6.57 4.44
CA THR A 95 -0.53 6.78 4.90
C THR A 95 -1.33 5.48 4.89
N THR A 96 -2.34 5.38 5.76
CA THR A 96 -3.42 4.41 5.64
C THR A 96 -4.76 5.12 5.71
N GLY A 97 -5.71 4.74 4.87
CA GLY A 97 -7.02 5.35 4.80
C GLY A 97 -8.17 4.36 4.88
N ARG A 98 -9.35 4.91 5.12
CA ARG A 98 -10.63 4.20 5.04
C ARG A 98 -11.72 5.19 4.68
N GLY A 99 -12.75 4.69 4.03
CA GLY A 99 -13.88 5.52 3.64
C GLY A 99 -14.89 4.76 2.81
N VAL A 100 -15.69 5.54 2.11
CA VAL A 100 -16.73 5.08 1.21
C VAL A 100 -16.65 5.91 -0.06
N TRP A 101 -16.92 5.26 -1.19
CA TRP A 101 -17.30 5.92 -2.44
C TRP A 101 -18.82 5.87 -2.55
N PRO A 102 -19.57 6.90 -2.11
CA PRO A 102 -21.02 6.83 -2.02
C PRO A 102 -21.69 6.56 -3.36
N ARG A 103 -21.12 7.10 -4.44
CA ARG A 103 -21.63 6.93 -5.80
C ARG A 103 -21.58 5.49 -6.29
N PHE A 104 -20.63 4.69 -5.83
CA PHE A 104 -20.47 3.29 -6.23
C PHE A 104 -21.01 2.31 -5.17
N GLY A 105 -21.27 2.79 -3.95
CA GLY A 105 -21.71 1.96 -2.83
C GLY A 105 -20.60 1.12 -2.21
N HIS A 106 -19.33 1.42 -2.48
CA HIS A 106 -18.19 0.64 -2.00
C HIS A 106 -17.52 1.28 -0.78
N ASN A 107 -17.36 0.51 0.29
CA ASN A 107 -16.40 0.86 1.35
C ASN A 107 -14.98 0.59 0.86
N PHE A 108 -13.99 1.29 1.39
CA PHE A 108 -12.59 0.98 1.12
C PHE A 108 -11.73 1.07 2.37
N VAL A 109 -10.65 0.28 2.36
CA VAL A 109 -9.43 0.57 3.11
C VAL A 109 -8.30 0.79 2.12
N SER A 110 -7.40 1.70 2.41
CA SER A 110 -6.29 2.05 1.52
C SER A 110 -4.99 2.23 2.29
N TRP A 111 -3.90 2.20 1.54
CA TRP A 111 -2.57 2.51 2.04
C TRP A 111 -1.76 3.13 0.91
N SER A 112 -0.75 3.92 1.28
CA SER A 112 0.27 4.36 0.34
C SER A 112 1.61 4.57 1.04
N VAL A 113 2.70 4.27 0.34
CA VAL A 113 4.07 4.48 0.80
C VAL A 113 4.93 4.99 -0.35
N MET A 114 5.63 6.08 -0.14
CA MET A 114 6.69 6.56 -1.03
C MET A 114 7.86 5.58 -0.97
N ALA A 115 8.10 4.90 -2.09
CA ALA A 115 9.25 4.02 -2.30
C ALA A 115 10.49 4.83 -2.71
N ALA A 116 10.27 5.93 -3.43
CA ALA A 116 11.27 6.95 -3.77
C ALA A 116 10.56 8.32 -3.92
N PRO A 117 11.28 9.46 -3.96
CA PRO A 117 10.65 10.79 -4.04
C PRO A 117 9.64 10.97 -5.17
N GLN A 118 9.84 10.26 -6.30
CA GLN A 118 8.97 10.33 -7.47
C GLN A 118 8.21 9.02 -7.72
N ARG A 119 8.19 8.10 -6.75
CA ARG A 119 7.59 6.77 -6.91
C ARG A 119 6.85 6.34 -5.65
N GLN A 120 5.54 6.17 -5.80
CA GLN A 120 4.64 5.78 -4.74
C GLN A 120 4.12 4.37 -4.99
N LEU A 121 4.11 3.53 -3.96
CA LEU A 121 3.29 2.33 -3.94
C LEU A 121 1.98 2.63 -3.21
N THR A 122 0.87 2.17 -3.77
CA THR A 122 -0.47 2.40 -3.25
C THR A 122 -1.27 1.11 -3.31
N GLY A 123 -2.34 1.02 -2.55
CA GLY A 123 -3.24 -0.10 -2.68
C GLY A 123 -4.35 -0.04 -1.66
N GLY A 124 -5.12 -1.12 -1.59
CA GLY A 124 -6.28 -1.18 -0.74
C GLY A 124 -7.23 -2.29 -1.12
N ARG A 125 -8.38 -2.30 -0.46
CA ARG A 125 -9.47 -3.22 -0.73
C ARG A 125 -10.78 -2.46 -0.76
N PHE A 126 -11.68 -2.90 -1.63
CA PHE A 126 -13.04 -2.40 -1.74
C PHE A 126 -14.02 -3.47 -1.27
N PHE A 127 -15.12 -3.03 -0.66
CA PHE A 127 -16.09 -3.92 -0.04
C PHE A 127 -17.53 -3.49 -0.27
N ASP A 128 -18.37 -4.49 -0.48
CA ASP A 128 -19.84 -4.39 -0.47
C ASP A 128 -20.37 -5.10 0.78
N ALA A 129 -20.84 -4.30 1.75
CA ALA A 129 -21.36 -4.81 3.03
C ALA A 129 -20.45 -5.86 3.72
N GLY A 130 -19.13 -5.72 3.57
CA GLY A 130 -18.13 -6.63 4.17
C GLY A 130 -17.56 -7.68 3.20
N ALA A 131 -18.22 -7.94 2.07
CA ALA A 131 -17.66 -8.80 1.02
C ALA A 131 -16.59 -8.04 0.24
N CYS A 132 -15.37 -8.58 0.17
CA CYS A 132 -14.28 -7.99 -0.62
C CYS A 132 -14.60 -8.14 -2.11
N VAL A 133 -14.71 -7.03 -2.83
CA VAL A 133 -15.03 -7.01 -4.27
C VAL A 133 -13.83 -6.66 -5.15
N ALA A 134 -12.78 -6.08 -4.56
CA ALA A 134 -11.54 -5.80 -5.25
C ALA A 134 -10.39 -5.67 -4.26
N HIS A 135 -9.24 -6.24 -4.61
CA HIS A 135 -7.96 -5.91 -4.02
C HIS A 135 -7.14 -5.14 -5.06
N ILE A 136 -6.66 -3.95 -4.69
CA ILE A 136 -5.84 -3.10 -5.55
C ILE A 136 -4.42 -3.04 -5.01
N ILE A 137 -3.45 -3.29 -5.88
CA ILE A 137 -2.04 -2.94 -5.67
C ILE A 137 -1.63 -2.03 -6.83
N GLY A 138 -1.06 -0.88 -6.54
CA GLY A 138 -0.73 0.11 -7.54
C GLY A 138 0.62 0.76 -7.35
N VAL A 139 1.08 1.37 -8.44
CA VAL A 139 2.30 2.17 -8.48
C VAL A 139 2.00 3.50 -9.13
N GLY A 140 2.45 4.57 -8.50
CA GLY A 140 2.35 5.94 -8.97
C GLY A 140 3.73 6.52 -9.25
N GLN A 141 3.81 7.36 -10.27
CA GLN A 141 5.00 8.15 -10.58
C GLN A 141 4.61 9.61 -10.81
N THR A 142 5.37 10.54 -10.26
CA THR A 142 5.19 11.97 -10.54
C THR A 142 5.62 12.27 -11.96
N VAL A 143 4.87 13.13 -12.64
CA VAL A 143 5.20 13.60 -13.99
C VAL A 143 5.23 15.12 -14.04
N ALA A 144 6.18 15.67 -14.79
CA ALA A 144 6.19 17.08 -15.12
C ALA A 144 5.06 17.40 -16.10
N PRO A 145 4.57 18.65 -16.16
CA PRO A 145 3.53 19.06 -17.10
C PRO A 145 3.84 18.74 -18.57
N GLU A 146 5.11 18.78 -18.94
CA GLU A 146 5.67 18.52 -20.27
C GLU A 146 5.88 17.04 -20.60
N ASP A 147 5.78 16.15 -19.62
CA ASP A 147 6.00 14.72 -19.83
C ASP A 147 4.84 14.07 -20.59
N ASN A 148 5.16 13.05 -21.41
CA ASN A 148 4.15 12.28 -22.11
C ASN A 148 3.22 11.56 -21.12
N ALA A 149 1.95 11.97 -21.10
CA ALA A 149 0.93 11.52 -20.17
C ALA A 149 0.47 10.05 -20.35
N GLU A 150 1.13 9.29 -21.23
CA GLU A 150 0.79 7.89 -21.55
C GLU A 150 1.79 6.85 -21.01
N LEU A 151 2.94 7.26 -20.48
CA LEU A 151 3.94 6.33 -19.91
C LEU A 151 3.62 6.00 -18.45
N TYR A 152 2.61 5.17 -18.24
CA TYR A 152 2.23 4.71 -16.90
C TYR A 152 3.30 3.79 -16.29
N PRO A 153 3.64 3.96 -15.00
CA PRO A 153 4.55 3.05 -14.32
C PRO A 153 3.94 1.65 -14.21
N SER A 154 4.78 0.62 -14.16
CA SER A 154 4.35 -0.77 -14.01
C SER A 154 5.01 -1.45 -12.80
N LEU A 155 4.36 -2.54 -12.37
CA LEU A 155 4.87 -3.51 -11.41
C LEU A 155 5.06 -4.86 -12.10
N ASP A 156 6.14 -5.55 -11.76
CA ASP A 156 6.27 -6.97 -12.02
C ASP A 156 5.48 -7.75 -10.96
N LEU A 157 4.33 -8.30 -11.35
CA LEU A 157 3.43 -9.02 -10.45
C LEU A 157 3.97 -10.39 -10.03
N ALA A 158 4.92 -10.94 -10.79
CA ALA A 158 5.54 -12.24 -10.53
C ALA A 158 6.83 -12.12 -9.69
N ALA A 159 7.43 -10.93 -9.63
CA ALA A 159 8.66 -10.70 -8.89
C ALA A 159 8.53 -11.11 -7.41
N ARG A 160 9.62 -11.65 -6.88
CA ARG A 160 9.74 -12.03 -5.46
C ARG A 160 11.02 -11.46 -4.87
N PRO A 161 11.04 -11.06 -3.59
CA PRO A 161 12.24 -10.47 -2.98
C PRO A 161 13.46 -11.40 -3.10
N GLU A 162 13.27 -12.69 -2.84
CA GLU A 162 14.33 -13.70 -2.85
C GLU A 162 14.92 -13.98 -4.25
N THR A 163 14.18 -13.68 -5.32
CA THR A 163 14.68 -13.84 -6.70
C THR A 163 15.48 -12.62 -7.16
N LEU A 164 15.30 -11.46 -6.53
CA LEU A 164 15.99 -10.22 -6.89
C LEU A 164 17.26 -9.99 -6.07
N ALA A 165 17.22 -10.30 -4.77
CA ALA A 165 18.38 -10.24 -3.90
C ALA A 165 18.18 -11.10 -2.64
N ARG A 166 19.26 -11.69 -2.15
CA ARG A 166 19.24 -12.43 -0.89
C ARG A 166 19.15 -11.49 0.31
N GLU A 167 19.83 -10.35 0.27
CA GLU A 167 19.88 -9.39 1.38
C GLU A 167 19.19 -8.08 1.01
N TRP A 168 18.47 -7.53 1.99
CA TRP A 168 17.71 -6.29 1.89
C TRP A 168 18.02 -5.43 3.11
N ARG A 169 18.23 -4.13 2.93
CA ARG A 169 18.60 -3.20 4.00
C ARG A 169 17.86 -1.88 3.89
N GLY A 170 17.60 -1.25 5.02
CA GLY A 170 16.96 0.05 5.07
C GLY A 170 16.50 0.35 6.49
N VAL A 171 15.27 0.82 6.63
CA VAL A 171 14.78 1.37 7.91
C VAL A 171 13.39 0.87 8.26
N ARG A 172 13.14 0.80 9.58
CA ARG A 172 11.82 0.63 10.19
C ARG A 172 11.53 1.85 11.05
N ALA A 173 10.54 2.64 10.66
CA ALA A 173 10.00 3.72 11.48
C ALA A 173 8.78 3.21 12.26
N ARG A 174 8.72 3.47 13.57
CA ARG A 174 7.63 3.02 14.46
C ARG A 174 6.78 4.20 14.90
N PHE A 175 5.48 3.97 15.01
CA PHE A 175 4.50 4.96 15.42
C PHE A 175 3.54 4.37 16.44
N ASP A 176 3.04 5.22 17.34
CA ASP A 176 1.91 4.87 18.19
C ASP A 176 0.57 4.97 17.43
N ALA A 177 -0.54 4.70 18.13
CA ALA A 177 -1.88 4.76 17.57
C ALA A 177 -2.30 6.17 17.08
N ALA A 178 -1.69 7.23 17.61
CA ALA A 178 -1.96 8.62 17.23
C ALA A 178 -1.07 9.10 16.06
N GLY A 179 -0.13 8.26 15.63
CA GLY A 179 0.83 8.57 14.57
C GLY A 179 2.05 9.35 15.05
N GLU A 180 2.28 9.44 16.37
CA GLU A 180 3.53 9.97 16.91
C GLU A 180 4.68 9.01 16.61
N CYS A 181 5.81 9.54 16.17
CA CYS A 181 6.99 8.73 15.86
C CYS A 181 7.66 8.29 17.17
N LEU A 182 7.78 6.97 17.35
CA LEU A 182 8.47 6.34 18.47
C LEU A 182 9.97 6.11 18.18
N GLY A 183 10.39 6.36 16.94
CA GLY A 183 11.77 6.24 16.50
C GLY A 183 11.90 5.46 15.19
N GLU A 184 13.09 5.59 14.60
CA GLU A 184 13.50 4.88 13.40
C GLU A 184 14.76 4.07 13.71
N GLU A 185 14.82 2.84 13.20
CA GLU A 185 15.97 1.97 13.40
C GLU A 185 16.41 1.30 12.08
N PRO A 186 17.73 1.09 11.89
CA PRO A 186 18.23 0.31 10.77
C PRO A 186 17.68 -1.12 10.79
N MET A 187 17.43 -1.65 9.61
CA MET A 187 16.83 -2.94 9.41
C MET A 187 17.54 -3.71 8.31
N ALA A 188 17.76 -5.01 8.53
CA ALA A 188 18.34 -5.90 7.54
C ALA A 188 17.56 -7.22 7.51
N ARG A 189 17.26 -7.70 6.31
CA ARG A 189 16.55 -8.97 6.09
C ARG A 189 17.26 -9.84 5.07
N SER A 190 17.25 -11.14 5.32
CA SER A 190 17.60 -12.16 4.34
C SER A 190 16.35 -12.88 3.86
N HIS A 191 16.04 -12.80 2.57
CA HIS A 191 14.86 -13.43 1.98
C HIS A 191 15.18 -14.81 1.40
N HIS A 192 14.24 -15.73 1.57
CA HIS A 192 14.28 -17.11 1.10
C HIS A 192 12.89 -17.49 0.52
N PRO A 193 12.79 -18.54 -0.32
CA PRO A 193 11.49 -18.96 -0.88
C PRO A 193 10.45 -19.31 0.19
N SER A 194 10.90 -19.80 1.35
CA SER A 194 10.06 -20.24 2.47
C SER A 194 10.03 -19.27 3.65
N GLY A 195 10.46 -18.01 3.47
CA GLY A 195 10.45 -17.04 4.57
C GLY A 195 11.46 -15.91 4.45
N TRP A 196 11.66 -15.19 5.55
CA TRP A 196 12.82 -14.33 5.73
C TRP A 196 13.37 -14.45 7.14
N ARG A 197 14.57 -13.91 7.32
CA ARG A 197 15.17 -13.73 8.63
C ARG A 197 15.52 -12.27 8.85
N GLU A 198 15.16 -11.75 10.02
CA GLU A 198 15.49 -10.41 10.49
C GLU A 198 16.23 -10.53 11.82
N GLY A 199 17.56 -10.38 11.80
CA GLY A 199 18.39 -10.69 12.97
C GLY A 199 18.17 -12.13 13.46
N GLU A 200 17.82 -12.29 14.74
CA GLU A 200 17.49 -13.57 15.37
C GLU A 200 16.00 -13.97 15.22
N TRP A 201 15.21 -13.20 14.48
CA TRP A 201 13.79 -13.45 14.29
C TRP A 201 13.52 -14.06 12.90
N PRO A 202 13.42 -15.41 12.80
CA PRO A 202 13.04 -16.06 11.56
C PRO A 202 11.53 -16.04 11.39
N LEU A 203 11.04 -15.61 10.24
CA LEU A 203 9.66 -15.81 9.83
C LEU A 203 9.64 -16.82 8.69
N THR A 204 9.02 -17.96 8.95
CA THR A 204 8.95 -19.07 8.01
C THR A 204 7.52 -19.29 7.57
N TRP A 205 7.33 -19.75 6.34
CA TRP A 205 6.02 -20.16 5.85
C TRP A 205 6.08 -21.45 5.04
N ALA A 206 4.98 -22.17 5.08
CA ALA A 206 4.67 -23.28 4.19
C ALA A 206 3.47 -22.90 3.32
N ALA A 207 3.60 -23.07 2.01
CA ALA A 207 2.51 -22.83 1.08
C ALA A 207 1.49 -23.97 1.10
N GLN A 208 0.22 -23.62 1.10
CA GLN A 208 -0.94 -24.50 0.95
C GLN A 208 -1.87 -23.88 -0.10
N GLY A 209 -1.59 -24.16 -1.38
CA GLY A 209 -2.24 -23.45 -2.49
C GLY A 209 -1.89 -21.96 -2.49
N ALA A 210 -2.90 -21.09 -2.57
CA ALA A 210 -2.71 -19.63 -2.51
C ALA A 210 -2.48 -19.07 -1.09
N ARG A 211 -2.66 -19.91 -0.05
CA ARG A 211 -2.51 -19.54 1.35
C ARG A 211 -1.14 -19.97 1.89
N LEU A 212 -0.67 -19.26 2.89
CA LEU A 212 0.57 -19.51 3.60
C LEU A 212 0.24 -19.79 5.07
N SER A 213 0.76 -20.88 5.62
CA SER A 213 0.85 -21.04 7.07
C SER A 213 2.14 -20.38 7.51
N VAL A 214 2.07 -19.36 8.36
CA VAL A 214 3.21 -18.55 8.79
C VAL A 214 3.52 -18.83 10.26
N VAL A 215 4.78 -19.17 10.54
CA VAL A 215 5.26 -19.46 11.89
C VAL A 215 6.54 -18.69 12.15
N SER A 216 6.59 -18.05 13.31
CA SER A 216 7.79 -17.43 13.88
C SER A 216 7.77 -17.58 15.39
N ALA A 217 8.89 -17.31 16.06
CA ALA A 217 8.95 -17.30 17.51
C ALA A 217 7.93 -16.29 18.07
N GLY A 218 6.90 -16.79 18.77
CA GLY A 218 5.84 -15.99 19.34
C GLY A 218 4.78 -15.46 18.36
N LEU A 219 4.73 -15.97 17.12
CA LEU A 219 3.73 -15.59 16.11
C LEU A 219 3.11 -16.84 15.47
N SER A 220 1.79 -16.93 15.52
CA SER A 220 0.99 -17.88 14.73
C SER A 220 0.12 -17.11 13.75
N ALA A 221 0.36 -17.29 12.45
CA ALA A 221 -0.28 -16.47 11.43
C ALA A 221 -0.63 -17.26 10.17
N VAL A 222 -1.52 -16.65 9.38
CA VAL A 222 -1.78 -17.04 8.00
C VAL A 222 -1.38 -15.91 7.09
N GLY A 223 -1.05 -16.23 5.86
CA GLY A 223 -0.75 -15.23 4.85
C GLY A 223 -1.25 -15.62 3.48
N ARG A 224 -1.15 -14.67 2.55
CA ARG A 224 -1.38 -14.89 1.14
C ARG A 224 -0.52 -13.93 0.32
N ARG A 225 -0.31 -14.29 -0.94
CA ARG A 225 0.31 -13.39 -1.92
C ARG A 225 -0.74 -12.89 -2.88
N VAL A 226 -0.72 -11.59 -3.17
CA VAL A 226 -1.59 -10.97 -4.18
C VAL A 226 -0.72 -10.11 -5.07
N GLY A 227 -0.43 -10.60 -6.28
CA GLY A 227 0.58 -10.01 -7.17
C GLY A 227 1.94 -9.85 -6.47
N PRO A 228 2.51 -8.62 -6.41
CA PRO A 228 3.77 -8.34 -5.75
C PRO A 228 3.64 -8.12 -4.23
N ALA A 229 2.42 -8.21 -3.69
CA ALA A 229 2.15 -8.03 -2.27
C ALA A 229 2.20 -9.35 -1.50
N LEU A 230 2.69 -9.28 -0.27
CA LEU A 230 2.55 -10.31 0.75
C LEU A 230 1.73 -9.74 1.90
N GLU A 231 0.70 -10.47 2.29
CA GLU A 231 -0.18 -10.12 3.39
C GLU A 231 -0.12 -11.22 4.44
N ILE A 232 0.03 -10.84 5.70
CA ILE A 232 0.07 -11.76 6.84
C ILE A 232 -0.84 -11.21 7.94
N GLU A 233 -1.70 -12.06 8.49
CA GLU A 233 -2.55 -11.76 9.64
C GLU A 233 -2.43 -12.89 10.66
N GLY A 234 -2.37 -12.56 11.94
CA GLY A 234 -2.20 -13.58 12.98
C GLY A 234 -2.11 -13.01 14.38
N ALA A 235 -1.80 -13.88 15.34
CA ALA A 235 -1.73 -13.53 16.75
C ALA A 235 -0.31 -13.71 17.29
N LEU A 236 0.09 -12.77 18.14
CA LEU A 236 1.27 -12.86 18.98
C LEU A 236 0.98 -13.72 20.22
N ALA A 237 2.04 -14.21 20.86
CA ALA A 237 1.93 -15.08 22.05
C ALA A 237 1.22 -14.42 23.25
N ASP A 238 1.20 -13.09 23.31
CA ASP A 238 0.49 -12.31 24.33
C ASP A 238 -0.99 -12.05 23.99
N GLY A 239 -1.46 -12.54 22.84
CA GLY A 239 -2.84 -12.38 22.37
C GLY A 239 -3.06 -11.12 21.52
N ALA A 240 -2.05 -10.28 21.30
CA ALA A 240 -2.17 -9.15 20.37
C ALA A 240 -2.29 -9.64 18.92
N HIS A 241 -3.11 -8.96 18.12
CA HIS A 241 -3.29 -9.25 16.70
C HIS A 241 -2.29 -8.44 15.86
N ILE A 242 -1.71 -9.07 14.84
CA ILE A 242 -0.78 -8.43 13.91
C ILE A 242 -1.31 -8.52 12.48
N SER A 243 -1.17 -7.42 11.74
CA SER A 243 -1.40 -7.36 10.30
C SER A 243 -0.16 -6.80 9.64
N MET A 244 0.42 -7.54 8.69
CA MET A 244 1.56 -7.13 7.90
C MET A 244 1.17 -7.07 6.43
N LEU A 245 1.51 -5.97 5.79
CA LEU A 245 1.48 -5.83 4.35
C LEU A 245 2.86 -5.43 3.88
N GLU A 246 3.39 -6.14 2.90
CA GLU A 246 4.63 -5.77 2.21
C GLU A 246 4.43 -5.83 0.71
N VAL A 247 4.97 -4.84 -0.01
CA VAL A 247 4.84 -4.75 -1.47
C VAL A 247 6.22 -4.52 -2.07
N LEU A 248 6.54 -5.35 -3.06
CA LEU A 248 7.77 -5.27 -3.82
C LEU A 248 7.58 -4.41 -5.07
N ASP A 249 8.47 -3.46 -5.24
CA ASP A 249 8.71 -2.78 -6.50
C ASP A 249 10.01 -3.30 -7.13
N ALA A 250 9.86 -4.25 -8.05
CA ALA A 250 11.00 -4.87 -8.72
C ALA A 250 11.82 -3.88 -9.58
N ALA A 251 11.17 -2.84 -10.13
CA ALA A 251 11.81 -1.88 -11.00
C ALA A 251 12.88 -1.06 -10.27
N THR A 252 12.61 -0.68 -9.02
CA THR A 252 13.58 0.01 -8.17
C THR A 252 14.28 -0.89 -7.16
N ARG A 253 13.91 -2.18 -7.12
CA ARG A 253 14.35 -3.15 -6.12
C ARG A 253 14.13 -2.61 -4.69
N THR A 254 12.94 -2.07 -4.48
CA THR A 254 12.50 -1.53 -3.19
C THR A 254 11.36 -2.37 -2.65
N LEU A 255 11.43 -2.71 -1.36
CA LEU A 255 10.35 -3.33 -0.61
C LEU A 255 9.84 -2.32 0.41
N VAL A 256 8.54 -2.07 0.39
CA VAL A 256 7.88 -1.25 1.41
C VAL A 256 6.94 -2.11 2.22
N GLY A 257 6.73 -1.75 3.49
CA GLY A 257 5.78 -2.47 4.33
C GLY A 257 5.08 -1.58 5.34
N ILE A 258 3.85 -1.97 5.71
CA ILE A 258 3.09 -1.42 6.83
C ILE A 258 2.70 -2.59 7.72
N HIS A 259 3.24 -2.62 8.93
CA HIS A 259 2.89 -3.58 9.97
C HIS A 259 2.07 -2.88 11.04
N ARG A 260 1.03 -3.53 11.55
CA ARG A 260 0.11 -2.97 12.53
C ARG A 260 -0.11 -3.99 13.64
N VAL A 261 -0.07 -3.52 14.89
CA VAL A 261 -0.37 -4.32 16.08
C VAL A 261 -1.64 -3.78 16.72
N PHE A 262 -2.56 -4.68 17.02
CA PHE A 262 -3.85 -4.40 17.64
C PHE A 262 -3.96 -5.17 18.95
N GLU A 263 -4.52 -4.53 19.97
CA GLU A 263 -4.89 -5.17 21.23
C GLU A 263 -6.35 -4.82 21.51
N ALA A 264 -7.17 -5.85 21.77
CA ALA A 264 -8.62 -5.70 21.97
C ALA A 264 -9.28 -4.81 20.89
N GLU A 265 -9.02 -5.11 19.60
CA GLU A 265 -9.51 -4.37 18.43
C GLU A 265 -9.05 -2.90 18.31
N ARG A 266 -8.11 -2.47 19.16
CA ARG A 266 -7.55 -1.11 19.13
C ARG A 266 -6.15 -1.14 18.56
N LEU A 267 -5.92 -0.31 17.54
CA LEU A 267 -4.57 -0.09 17.02
C LEU A 267 -3.69 0.43 18.14
N GLN A 268 -2.53 -0.21 18.34
CA GLN A 268 -1.53 0.19 19.33
C GLN A 268 -0.31 0.79 18.66
N ARG A 269 0.18 0.13 17.61
CA ARG A 269 1.44 0.47 16.95
C ARG A 269 1.36 0.25 15.45
N VAL A 270 2.09 1.09 14.72
CA VAL A 270 2.33 0.94 13.28
C VAL A 270 3.84 0.95 13.05
N ALA A 271 4.33 0.09 12.18
CA ALA A 271 5.69 0.17 11.66
C ALA A 271 5.66 0.34 10.14
N VAL A 272 6.37 1.33 9.63
CA VAL A 272 6.59 1.56 8.21
C VAL A 272 8.00 1.10 7.86
N ILE A 273 8.11 0.19 6.91
CA ILE A 273 9.37 -0.43 6.50
C ILE A 273 9.70 0.02 5.08
N ARG A 274 10.97 0.34 4.85
CA ARG A 274 11.53 0.62 3.53
C ARG A 274 12.88 -0.05 3.40
N LEU A 275 13.01 -1.02 2.51
CA LEU A 275 14.23 -1.78 2.27
C LEU A 275 14.63 -1.70 0.80
N GLY A 276 15.92 -1.55 0.52
CA GLY A 276 16.52 -1.72 -0.80
C GLY A 276 17.30 -3.02 -0.89
N ALA A 277 17.30 -3.64 -2.07
CA ALA A 277 18.11 -4.82 -2.36
C ALA A 277 19.62 -4.51 -2.25
N VAL A 278 20.36 -5.38 -1.55
CA VAL A 278 21.82 -5.35 -1.49
C VAL A 278 22.37 -6.18 -2.65
N LEU A 279 22.97 -5.49 -3.62
CA LEU A 279 23.61 -6.15 -4.76
C LEU A 279 25.05 -6.50 -4.39
N LYS A 280 25.46 -7.74 -4.69
CA LYS A 280 26.89 -8.08 -4.64
C LYS A 280 27.57 -7.23 -5.70
N LYS A 281 28.64 -6.53 -5.31
CA LYS A 281 29.59 -5.98 -6.30
C LYS A 281 30.23 -7.19 -6.99
N GLU A 282 30.09 -7.25 -8.31
CA GLU A 282 30.85 -8.18 -9.16
C GLU A 282 32.34 -7.85 -9.10
#